data_AF-A0A4V3XAQ5-F1
#
_entry.id   AF-A0A4V3XAQ5-F1
#
_cell.length_a   1.000
_cell.length_b   1.000
_cell.length_c   1.000
_cell.angle_alpha   90.00
_cell.angle_beta   90.00
_cell.angle_gamma   90.00
#
_symmetry.space_group_name_H-M   'P 1'
#
loop_
_entity.id
_entity.type
_entity.pdbx_description
1 polymer ?
#
loop_
_entity_poly.entity_id
_entity_poly.type
_entity_poly.pdbx_seq_one_letter_code
_entity_poly.pdbx_strand_id
1 'polypeptide(L)'
;MKNLPVECDDEYWIHEDPQLAFKQPPGKPSTVAYFNCSIRLNQILAFALRTIYSINKSKVLLGFVGQQWEQHIVAELDSALNKWIDSVPDHLRWDPNKEDGVFFNQSASLYATYYHLQGLVHRPFIPSPHKPSPLSFPSLAICTNAARSCIHVLDVQYRRCDDPIYTNQFQQFSHVALFASGIALLLSIWGGQHSGVSIVPAREMADVHKAMKMLKALERRWHTAGKMW
;
A
#
# COMPACT_ATOMS: atom_id res chain seq x y z
N MET A 1 -6.53 -15.99 16.11
CA MET A 1 -5.42 -15.44 15.27
C MET A 1 -4.37 -16.52 15.14
N LYS A 2 -3.84 -16.77 13.93
CA LYS A 2 -2.67 -17.65 13.79
C LYS A 2 -1.47 -17.01 14.51
N ASN A 3 -0.67 -17.79 15.20
CA ASN A 3 0.57 -17.33 15.82
C ASN A 3 1.47 -16.72 14.74
N LEU A 4 1.87 -15.46 14.91
CA LEU A 4 2.86 -14.81 14.04
C LEU A 4 4.27 -15.31 14.41
N PRO A 5 5.23 -15.28 13.47
CA PRO A 5 6.63 -15.50 13.79
C PRO A 5 7.11 -14.62 14.96
N VAL A 6 7.99 -15.18 15.78
CA VAL A 6 8.68 -14.43 16.82
C VAL A 6 9.60 -13.41 16.15
N GLU A 7 9.60 -12.19 16.68
CA GLU A 7 10.44 -11.08 16.21
C GLU A 7 11.86 -11.23 16.75
N CYS A 8 12.56 -12.26 16.25
CA CYS A 8 13.95 -12.57 16.54
C CYS A 8 14.67 -12.84 15.23
N ASP A 9 15.71 -12.06 14.93
CA ASP A 9 16.53 -12.27 13.74
C ASP A 9 17.28 -13.62 13.84
N ASP A 10 17.59 -14.20 12.68
CA ASP A 10 18.22 -15.51 12.53
C ASP A 10 19.61 -15.58 13.15
N GLU A 11 20.35 -14.46 13.13
CA GLU A 11 21.63 -14.31 13.83
C GLU A 11 21.54 -14.55 15.35
N TYR A 12 20.33 -14.48 15.94
CA TYR A 12 20.08 -14.69 17.37
C TYR A 12 19.39 -16.00 17.71
N TRP A 13 19.19 -16.90 16.74
CA TRP A 13 18.52 -18.18 16.99
C TRP A 13 19.40 -19.15 17.79
N ILE A 14 20.72 -19.07 17.65
CA ILE A 14 21.69 -19.96 18.28
C ILE A 14 22.63 -19.13 19.14
N HIS A 15 22.78 -19.50 20.40
CA HIS A 15 23.67 -18.83 21.34
C HIS A 15 24.30 -19.87 22.30
N GLU A 16 25.54 -19.64 22.74
CA GLU A 16 26.25 -20.55 23.66
C GLU A 16 25.52 -20.69 24.99
N ASP A 17 24.99 -19.58 25.51
CA ASP A 17 24.01 -19.57 26.60
C ASP A 17 22.60 -19.88 26.06
N PRO A 18 21.99 -21.04 26.42
CA PRO A 18 20.64 -21.40 25.98
C PRO A 18 19.55 -20.42 26.44
N GLN A 19 19.80 -19.59 27.46
CA GLN A 19 18.83 -18.59 27.91
C GLN A 19 18.76 -17.37 26.98
N LEU A 20 19.79 -17.16 26.15
CA LEU A 20 19.87 -16.06 25.19
C LEU A 20 19.53 -16.51 23.77
N ALA A 21 19.48 -17.81 23.51
CA ALA A 21 19.02 -18.36 22.24
C ALA A 21 17.56 -17.97 21.96
N PHE A 22 17.28 -17.60 20.71
CA PHE A 22 15.96 -17.20 20.22
C PHE A 22 15.39 -15.93 20.90
N LYS A 23 16.27 -15.01 21.30
CA LYS A 23 15.90 -13.72 21.86
C LYS A 23 16.59 -12.58 21.13
N GLN A 24 15.78 -11.62 20.69
CA GLN A 24 16.30 -10.38 20.14
C GLN A 24 17.00 -9.56 21.25
N PRO A 25 18.21 -9.05 21.02
CA PRO A 25 18.91 -8.22 22.00
C PRO A 25 18.15 -6.91 22.33
N PRO A 26 18.25 -6.42 23.58
CA PRO A 26 17.71 -5.11 23.93
C PRO A 26 18.29 -3.99 23.06
N GLY A 27 17.44 -3.08 22.60
CA GLY A 27 17.86 -1.93 21.78
C GLY A 27 18.12 -2.24 20.30
N LYS A 28 18.03 -3.50 19.86
CA LYS A 28 18.12 -3.88 18.45
C LYS A 28 16.79 -4.41 17.93
N PRO A 29 15.97 -3.59 17.25
CA PRO A 29 14.72 -4.07 16.67
C PRO A 29 14.94 -5.23 15.68
N SER A 30 14.02 -6.18 15.61
CA SER A 30 14.11 -7.29 14.67
C SER A 30 13.62 -6.90 13.29
N THR A 31 14.37 -7.30 12.27
CA THR A 31 13.96 -7.20 10.87
C THR A 31 12.73 -8.05 10.53
N VAL A 32 12.43 -9.08 11.33
CA VAL A 32 11.23 -9.94 11.20
C VAL A 32 9.94 -9.16 11.51
N ALA A 33 10.01 -8.05 12.26
CA ALA A 33 8.84 -7.20 12.54
C ALA A 33 8.16 -6.70 11.25
N TYR A 34 8.93 -6.48 10.17
CA TYR A 34 8.39 -6.18 8.84
C TYR A 34 7.48 -7.28 8.32
N PHE A 35 7.92 -8.54 8.43
CA PHE A 35 7.16 -9.68 7.96
C PHE A 35 5.83 -9.80 8.73
N ASN A 36 5.86 -9.63 10.05
CA ASN A 36 4.66 -9.59 10.88
C ASN A 36 3.70 -8.47 10.48
N CYS A 37 4.21 -7.26 10.26
CA CYS A 37 3.40 -6.13 9.78
C CYS A 37 2.79 -6.42 8.40
N SER A 38 3.57 -6.99 7.49
CA SER A 38 3.12 -7.35 6.14
C SER A 38 2.05 -8.45 6.16
N ILE A 39 2.15 -9.44 7.04
CA ILE A 39 1.11 -10.48 7.22
C ILE A 39 -0.20 -9.83 7.65
N ARG A 40 -0.15 -8.90 8.61
CA ARG A 40 -1.36 -8.20 9.08
C ARG A 40 -2.01 -7.38 7.94
N LEU A 41 -1.23 -6.66 7.12
CA LEU A 41 -1.77 -6.01 5.91
C LEU A 41 -2.39 -7.01 4.93
N ASN A 42 -1.70 -8.14 4.68
CA ASN A 42 -2.19 -9.16 3.78
C ASN A 42 -3.50 -9.81 4.26
N GLN A 43 -3.72 -9.90 5.58
CA GLN A 43 -4.99 -10.34 6.13
C GLN A 43 -6.13 -9.36 5.80
N ILE A 44 -5.88 -8.05 5.90
CA ILE A 44 -6.84 -7.01 5.51
C ILE A 44 -7.11 -7.08 4.00
N LEU A 45 -6.04 -7.18 3.18
CA LEU A 45 -6.16 -7.37 1.73
C LEU A 45 -7.02 -8.60 1.39
N ALA A 46 -6.74 -9.73 2.02
CA ALA A 46 -7.47 -10.96 1.77
C ALA A 46 -8.95 -10.82 2.19
N PHE A 47 -9.26 -10.08 3.25
CA PHE A 47 -10.63 -9.77 3.64
C PHE A 47 -11.33 -8.86 2.61
N ALA A 48 -10.67 -7.79 2.15
CA ALA A 48 -11.18 -6.91 1.11
C ALA A 48 -11.47 -7.66 -0.20
N LEU A 49 -10.56 -8.54 -0.63
CA LEU A 49 -10.73 -9.33 -1.85
C LEU A 49 -11.92 -10.31 -1.75
N ARG A 50 -12.13 -10.95 -0.61
CA ARG A 50 -13.25 -11.90 -0.40
C ARG A 50 -14.61 -11.22 -0.25
N THR A 51 -14.64 -9.95 0.14
CA THR A 51 -15.89 -9.21 0.38
C THR A 51 -16.22 -8.33 -0.83
N ILE A 52 -15.42 -7.30 -1.07
CA ILE A 52 -15.66 -6.29 -2.11
C ILE A 52 -15.53 -6.87 -3.52
N TYR A 53 -14.56 -7.75 -3.76
CA TYR A 53 -14.24 -8.30 -5.08
C TYR A 53 -14.78 -9.71 -5.33
N SER A 54 -15.71 -10.18 -4.49
CA SER A 54 -16.39 -11.46 -4.71
C SER A 54 -17.28 -11.45 -5.96
N ILE A 55 -17.49 -12.61 -6.57
CA ILE A 55 -18.37 -12.76 -7.73
C ILE A 55 -19.83 -12.48 -7.33
N ASN A 56 -20.62 -11.93 -8.25
CA ASN A 56 -22.01 -11.51 -7.98
C ASN A 56 -22.88 -12.63 -7.39
N LYS A 57 -22.71 -13.88 -7.85
CA LYS A 57 -23.42 -15.04 -7.29
C LYS A 57 -23.11 -15.22 -5.81
N SER A 58 -21.83 -15.12 -5.42
CA SER A 58 -21.39 -15.20 -4.03
C SER A 58 -21.87 -13.99 -3.23
N LYS A 59 -21.89 -12.79 -3.81
CA LYS A 59 -22.42 -11.60 -3.14
C LYS A 59 -23.89 -11.77 -2.76
N VAL A 60 -24.72 -12.25 -3.69
CA VAL A 60 -26.13 -12.52 -3.42
C VAL A 60 -26.28 -13.61 -2.38
N LEU A 61 -25.54 -14.72 -2.49
CA LEU A 61 -25.61 -15.85 -1.56
C LEU A 61 -25.17 -15.48 -0.13
N LEU A 62 -24.15 -14.63 0.01
CA LEU A 62 -23.56 -14.22 1.29
C LEU A 62 -24.19 -12.94 1.86
N GLY A 63 -25.19 -12.37 1.20
CA GLY A 63 -25.85 -11.13 1.63
C GLY A 63 -24.99 -9.87 1.47
N PHE A 64 -23.98 -9.88 0.61
CA PHE A 64 -23.11 -8.73 0.29
C PHE A 64 -23.78 -7.80 -0.74
N VAL A 65 -24.98 -7.33 -0.42
CA VAL A 65 -25.83 -6.59 -1.37
C VAL A 65 -26.38 -5.32 -0.71
N GLY A 66 -26.38 -4.23 -1.48
CA GLY A 66 -27.01 -2.97 -1.09
C GLY A 66 -26.05 -1.96 -0.47
N GLN A 67 -26.43 -0.68 -0.57
CA GLN A 67 -25.59 0.45 -0.17
C GLN A 67 -25.20 0.42 1.32
N GLN A 68 -26.10 -0.04 2.20
CA GLN A 68 -25.81 -0.14 3.63
C GLN A 68 -24.69 -1.15 3.92
N TRP A 69 -24.71 -2.30 3.23
CA TRP A 69 -23.63 -3.27 3.34
C TRP A 69 -22.31 -2.71 2.81
N GLU A 70 -22.34 -2.02 1.67
CA GLU A 70 -21.16 -1.36 1.08
C GLU A 70 -20.55 -0.32 2.04
N GLN A 71 -21.37 0.52 2.67
CA GLN A 71 -20.92 1.48 3.67
C GLN A 71 -20.32 0.80 4.90
N HIS A 72 -20.94 -0.28 5.38
CA HIS A 72 -20.46 -1.02 6.53
C HIS A 72 -19.10 -1.68 6.27
N ILE A 73 -18.94 -2.39 5.15
CA ILE A 73 -17.69 -3.09 4.84
C ILE A 73 -16.53 -2.11 4.59
N VAL A 74 -16.80 -0.97 3.95
CA VAL A 74 -15.79 0.09 3.77
C VAL A 74 -15.36 0.65 5.12
N ALA A 75 -16.31 0.99 6.00
CA ALA A 75 -15.99 1.50 7.34
C ALA A 75 -15.20 0.48 8.18
N GLU A 76 -15.51 -0.81 8.08
CA GLU A 76 -14.77 -1.87 8.75
C GLU A 76 -13.32 -1.97 8.25
N LEU A 77 -13.15 -1.94 6.92
CA LEU A 77 -11.82 -1.98 6.29
C LEU A 77 -10.99 -0.74 6.62
N ASP A 78 -11.58 0.45 6.61
CA ASP A 78 -10.91 1.69 7.02
C ASP A 78 -10.50 1.64 8.49
N SER A 79 -11.36 1.12 9.37
CA SER A 79 -11.01 0.91 10.77
C SER A 79 -9.84 -0.07 10.92
N ALA A 80 -9.83 -1.16 10.16
CA ALA A 80 -8.74 -2.14 10.19
C ALA A 80 -7.42 -1.55 9.67
N LEU A 81 -7.46 -0.75 8.61
CA LEU A 81 -6.30 -0.02 8.09
C LEU A 81 -5.76 0.99 9.09
N ASN A 82 -6.64 1.75 9.75
CA ASN A 82 -6.25 2.71 10.79
C ASN A 82 -5.62 2.01 12.01
N LYS A 83 -6.23 0.91 12.49
CA LYS A 83 -5.63 0.10 13.55
C LYS A 83 -4.27 -0.49 13.14
N TRP A 84 -4.12 -0.87 11.88
CA TRP A 84 -2.85 -1.38 11.39
C TRP A 84 -1.77 -0.30 11.43
N ILE A 85 -2.04 0.91 10.92
CA ILE A 85 -1.04 2.00 10.90
C ILE A 85 -0.62 2.39 12.32
N ASP A 86 -1.58 2.44 13.26
CA ASP A 86 -1.32 2.73 14.68
C ASP A 86 -0.47 1.64 15.36
N SER A 87 -0.53 0.40 14.84
CA SER A 87 0.22 -0.75 15.36
C SER A 87 1.64 -0.89 14.82
N VAL A 88 2.03 -0.08 13.83
CA VAL A 88 3.37 -0.15 13.22
C VAL A 88 4.42 0.28 14.25
N PRO A 89 5.44 -0.57 14.54
CA PRO A 89 6.46 -0.26 15.52
C PRO A 89 7.36 0.89 15.06
N ASP A 90 7.95 1.62 16.01
CA ASP A 90 8.66 2.89 15.76
C ASP A 90 9.74 2.78 14.67
N HIS A 91 10.54 1.72 14.68
CA HIS A 91 11.61 1.49 13.70
C HIS A 91 11.09 1.23 12.26
N LEU A 92 9.81 0.87 12.10
CA LEU A 92 9.14 0.68 10.80
C LEU A 92 8.19 1.82 10.42
N ARG A 93 8.07 2.86 11.25
CA ARG A 93 7.29 4.04 10.86
C ARG A 93 7.98 4.76 9.71
N TRP A 94 7.17 5.25 8.78
CA TRP A 94 7.69 5.96 7.62
C TRP A 94 8.41 7.23 8.05
N ASP A 95 9.66 7.33 7.63
CA ASP A 95 10.47 8.53 7.75
C ASP A 95 11.39 8.58 6.52
N PRO A 96 11.28 9.63 5.68
CA PRO A 96 12.05 9.74 4.45
C PRO A 96 13.56 9.87 4.70
N ASN A 97 13.96 10.30 5.91
CA ASN A 97 15.34 10.54 6.29
C ASN A 97 15.96 9.38 7.08
N LYS A 98 15.25 8.26 7.22
CA LYS A 98 15.74 7.11 7.98
C LYS A 98 17.11 6.65 7.44
N GLU A 99 18.10 6.59 8.34
CA GLU A 99 19.49 6.26 8.02
C GLU A 99 19.68 4.76 7.80
N ASP A 100 19.02 3.93 8.61
CA ASP A 100 19.05 2.48 8.46
C ASP A 100 18.36 2.07 7.15
N GLY A 101 19.16 1.57 6.21
CA GLY A 101 18.69 1.22 4.86
C GLY A 101 17.71 0.04 4.84
N VAL A 102 17.82 -0.92 5.76
CA VAL A 102 16.91 -2.06 5.83
C VAL A 102 15.55 -1.58 6.32
N PHE A 103 15.50 -0.88 7.45
CA PHE A 103 14.26 -0.37 8.01
C PHE A 103 13.64 0.72 7.12
N PHE A 104 14.44 1.52 6.42
CA PHE A 104 13.94 2.47 5.42
C PHE A 104 13.17 1.76 4.30
N ASN A 105 13.77 0.73 3.70
CA ASN A 105 13.14 -0.03 2.62
C ASN A 105 11.92 -0.84 3.10
N GLN A 106 11.99 -1.43 4.30
CA GLN A 106 10.86 -2.11 4.92
C GLN A 106 9.70 -1.14 5.19
N SER A 107 9.99 0.05 5.73
CA SER A 107 9.00 1.11 5.96
C SER A 107 8.36 1.56 4.63
N ALA A 108 9.17 1.83 3.61
CA ALA A 108 8.68 2.22 2.27
C ALA A 108 7.72 1.17 1.70
N SER A 109 8.10 -0.11 1.78
CA SER A 109 7.31 -1.22 1.25
C SER A 109 5.98 -1.38 1.99
N LEU A 110 5.98 -1.28 3.33
CA LEU A 110 4.76 -1.36 4.14
C LEU A 110 3.80 -0.21 3.84
N TYR A 111 4.30 1.03 3.78
CA TYR A 111 3.46 2.20 3.53
C TYR A 111 2.95 2.25 2.10
N ALA A 112 3.77 1.88 1.10
CA ALA A 112 3.30 1.73 -0.27
C ALA A 112 2.17 0.70 -0.38
N THR A 113 2.27 -0.42 0.33
CA THR A 113 1.23 -1.46 0.38
C THR A 113 -0.02 -0.98 1.10
N TYR A 114 0.12 -0.25 2.20
CA TYR A 114 -0.98 0.37 2.93
C TYR A 114 -1.79 1.33 2.05
N TYR A 115 -1.11 2.26 1.35
CA TYR A 115 -1.77 3.20 0.45
C TYR A 115 -2.39 2.50 -0.76
N HIS A 116 -1.72 1.48 -1.31
CA HIS A 116 -2.29 0.67 -2.37
C HIS A 116 -3.59 -0.02 -1.92
N LEU A 117 -3.61 -0.55 -0.69
CA LEU A 117 -4.79 -1.21 -0.13
C LEU A 117 -5.93 -0.22 0.12
N GLN A 118 -5.67 1.00 0.59
CA GLN A 118 -6.69 2.07 0.63
C GLN A 118 -7.29 2.31 -0.76
N GLY A 119 -6.44 2.44 -1.78
CA GLY A 119 -6.89 2.56 -3.16
C GLY A 119 -7.77 1.38 -3.59
N LEU A 120 -7.38 0.16 -3.24
CA LEU A 120 -8.12 -1.07 -3.57
C LEU A 120 -9.49 -1.13 -2.86
N VAL A 121 -9.59 -0.72 -1.60
CA VAL A 121 -10.86 -0.71 -0.85
C VAL A 121 -11.86 0.27 -1.47
N HIS A 122 -11.41 1.46 -1.83
CA HIS A 122 -12.31 2.53 -2.28
C HIS A 122 -12.60 2.54 -3.79
N ARG A 123 -11.71 1.97 -4.62
CA ARG A 123 -11.83 2.03 -6.09
C ARG A 123 -13.18 1.55 -6.63
N PRO A 124 -13.81 0.47 -6.15
CA PRO A 124 -15.10 0.00 -6.66
C PRO A 124 -16.26 0.97 -6.43
N PHE A 125 -16.08 1.94 -5.53
CA PHE A 125 -17.09 2.93 -5.15
C PHE A 125 -16.85 4.31 -5.78
N ILE A 126 -15.77 4.49 -6.55
CA ILE A 126 -15.54 5.68 -7.36
C ILE A 126 -16.65 5.79 -8.42
N PRO A 127 -17.22 6.99 -8.64
CA PRO A 127 -18.35 7.16 -9.55
C PRO A 127 -18.00 6.74 -10.98
N SER A 128 -18.90 5.96 -11.58
CA SER A 128 -18.93 5.68 -13.01
C SER A 128 -20.25 6.24 -13.56
N PRO A 129 -20.31 6.74 -14.80
CA PRO A 129 -21.55 7.29 -15.40
C PRO A 129 -22.77 6.38 -15.27
N HIS A 130 -22.57 5.08 -15.12
CA HIS A 130 -23.62 4.07 -15.01
C HIS A 130 -23.93 3.60 -13.57
N LYS A 131 -23.23 4.12 -12.54
CA LYS A 131 -23.36 3.68 -11.14
C LYS A 131 -23.20 4.84 -10.14
N PRO A 132 -24.27 5.57 -9.82
CA PRO A 132 -24.24 6.53 -8.71
C PRO A 132 -24.13 5.79 -7.37
N SER A 133 -23.20 6.22 -6.52
CA SER A 133 -22.99 5.68 -5.16
C SER A 133 -22.89 6.83 -4.15
N PRO A 134 -23.50 6.72 -2.94
CA PRO A 134 -23.33 7.73 -1.88
C PRO A 134 -21.88 7.81 -1.37
N LEU A 135 -21.06 6.77 -1.62
CA LEU A 135 -19.64 6.72 -1.27
C LEU A 135 -18.73 7.35 -2.34
N SER A 136 -19.30 7.82 -3.45
CA SER A 136 -18.56 8.28 -4.64
C SER A 136 -17.54 9.39 -4.36
N PHE A 137 -17.98 10.46 -3.71
CA PHE A 137 -17.12 11.61 -3.40
C PHE A 137 -16.03 11.28 -2.37
N PRO A 138 -16.37 10.68 -1.21
CA PRO A 138 -15.36 10.27 -0.23
C PRO A 138 -14.33 9.27 -0.79
N SER A 139 -14.79 8.28 -1.55
CA SER A 139 -13.91 7.25 -2.12
C SER A 139 -12.95 7.80 -3.15
N LEU A 140 -13.39 8.72 -4.02
CA LEU A 140 -12.48 9.38 -4.96
C LEU A 140 -11.41 10.18 -4.22
N ALA A 141 -11.78 10.99 -3.22
CA ALA A 141 -10.82 11.77 -2.45
C ALA A 141 -9.79 10.89 -1.72
N ILE A 142 -10.24 9.79 -1.10
CA ILE A 142 -9.37 8.83 -0.42
C ILE A 142 -8.43 8.14 -1.41
N CYS A 143 -8.94 7.64 -2.53
CA CYS A 143 -8.11 7.01 -3.57
C CYS A 143 -7.05 7.98 -4.12
N THR A 144 -7.42 9.23 -4.40
CA THR A 144 -6.48 10.22 -4.94
C THR A 144 -5.40 10.57 -3.91
N ASN A 145 -5.76 10.75 -2.63
CA ASN A 145 -4.78 11.01 -1.58
C ASN A 145 -3.84 9.82 -1.36
N ALA A 146 -4.40 8.60 -1.28
CA ALA A 146 -3.60 7.39 -1.15
C ALA A 146 -2.64 7.21 -2.35
N ALA A 147 -3.10 7.49 -3.57
CA ALA A 147 -2.27 7.42 -4.77
C ALA A 147 -1.08 8.40 -4.72
N ARG A 148 -1.30 9.67 -4.32
CA ARG A 148 -0.21 10.64 -4.17
C ARG A 148 0.77 10.20 -3.08
N SER A 149 0.28 9.77 -1.92
CA SER A 149 1.13 9.30 -0.83
C SER A 149 1.95 8.08 -1.22
N CYS A 150 1.36 7.11 -1.93
CA CYS A 150 2.06 5.95 -2.46
C CYS A 150 3.21 6.36 -3.39
N ILE A 151 2.92 7.24 -4.36
CA ILE A 151 3.92 7.75 -5.32
C ILE A 151 5.04 8.50 -4.59
N HIS A 152 4.74 9.31 -3.56
CA HIS A 152 5.75 10.03 -2.82
C HIS A 152 6.68 9.12 -2.01
N VAL A 153 6.12 8.11 -1.32
CA VAL A 153 6.94 7.11 -0.60
C VAL A 153 7.89 6.40 -1.56
N LEU A 154 7.35 5.92 -2.69
CA LEU A 154 8.13 5.19 -3.68
C LEU A 154 9.12 6.08 -4.42
N ASP A 155 8.81 7.36 -4.64
CA ASP A 155 9.75 8.33 -5.24
C ASP A 155 10.94 8.60 -4.33
N VAL A 156 10.72 8.73 -3.01
CA VAL A 156 11.81 8.86 -2.04
C VAL A 156 12.68 7.60 -2.03
N GLN A 157 12.06 6.41 -2.05
CA GLN A 157 12.79 5.14 -2.12
C GLN A 157 13.59 5.02 -3.44
N TYR A 158 12.97 5.37 -4.57
CA TYR A 158 13.58 5.36 -5.89
C TYR A 158 14.78 6.32 -5.98
N ARG A 159 14.68 7.53 -5.43
CA ARG A 159 15.80 8.49 -5.44
C ARG A 159 17.01 8.04 -4.62
N ARG A 160 16.83 7.08 -3.71
CA ARG A 160 17.92 6.49 -2.91
C ARG A 160 18.41 5.15 -3.48
N CYS A 161 17.82 4.61 -4.55
CA CYS A 161 18.16 3.27 -5.04
C CYS A 161 19.54 3.18 -5.71
N ASP A 162 20.09 4.30 -6.16
CA ASP A 162 21.42 4.39 -6.77
C ASP A 162 22.55 4.24 -5.74
N ASP A 163 22.23 4.31 -4.45
CA ASP A 163 23.18 4.02 -3.38
C ASP A 163 23.23 2.49 -3.13
N PRO A 164 24.43 1.85 -3.17
CA PRO A 164 24.65 0.42 -2.94
C PRO A 164 23.92 -0.17 -1.72
N ILE A 165 23.70 0.64 -0.69
CA ILE A 165 23.01 0.25 0.55
C ILE A 165 21.53 -0.10 0.28
N TYR A 166 20.92 0.45 -0.78
CA TYR A 166 19.48 0.35 -1.07
C TYR A 166 19.16 -0.44 -2.35
N THR A 167 20.18 -0.83 -3.14
CA THR A 167 20.05 -1.24 -4.56
C THR A 167 19.25 -2.53 -4.81
N ASN A 168 19.00 -3.36 -3.79
CA ASN A 168 18.34 -4.66 -4.02
C ASN A 168 16.89 -4.79 -3.55
N GLN A 169 16.34 -3.78 -2.85
CA GLN A 169 15.05 -3.89 -2.15
C GLN A 169 13.91 -3.05 -2.75
N PHE A 170 14.07 -2.46 -3.94
CA PHE A 170 12.95 -1.90 -4.69
C PHE A 170 12.04 -3.07 -5.17
N GLN A 171 11.10 -3.45 -4.30
CA GLN A 171 10.40 -4.75 -4.29
C GLN A 171 9.35 -4.95 -5.40
N GLN A 172 8.95 -6.21 -5.55
CA GLN A 172 7.93 -6.75 -6.45
C GLN A 172 6.55 -6.07 -6.39
N PHE A 173 6.16 -5.48 -5.25
CA PHE A 173 4.84 -4.86 -5.10
C PHE A 173 4.77 -3.38 -5.53
N SER A 174 5.92 -2.73 -5.71
CA SER A 174 5.97 -1.31 -6.05
C SER A 174 5.40 -1.01 -7.42
N HIS A 175 5.59 -1.88 -8.43
CA HIS A 175 5.09 -1.61 -9.79
C HIS A 175 3.55 -1.66 -9.89
N VAL A 176 2.89 -2.61 -9.21
CA VAL A 176 1.42 -2.68 -9.19
C VAL A 176 0.84 -1.47 -8.47
N ALA A 177 1.43 -1.08 -7.34
CA ALA A 177 1.02 0.08 -6.57
C ALA A 177 1.21 1.40 -7.36
N LEU A 178 2.33 1.55 -8.07
CA LEU A 178 2.61 2.70 -8.94
C LEU A 178 1.62 2.80 -10.09
N PHE A 179 1.37 1.70 -10.79
CA PHE A 179 0.41 1.68 -11.89
C PHE A 179 -1.00 2.01 -11.40
N ALA A 180 -1.46 1.35 -10.33
CA ALA A 180 -2.78 1.62 -9.75
C ALA A 180 -2.93 3.08 -9.29
N SER A 181 -1.88 3.65 -8.68
CA SER A 181 -1.86 5.05 -8.23
C SER A 181 -1.90 6.01 -9.42
N GLY A 182 -1.11 5.77 -10.47
CA GLY A 182 -1.12 6.56 -11.70
C GLY A 182 -2.50 6.57 -12.36
N ILE A 183 -3.15 5.41 -12.47
CA ILE A 183 -4.52 5.30 -13.01
C ILE A 183 -5.52 6.06 -12.13
N ALA A 184 -5.43 5.94 -10.80
CA ALA A 184 -6.31 6.67 -9.90
C ALA A 184 -6.19 8.20 -10.05
N LEU A 185 -4.96 8.72 -10.18
CA LEU A 185 -4.73 10.14 -10.43
C LEU A 185 -5.27 10.58 -11.79
N LEU A 186 -5.04 9.80 -12.85
CA LEU A 186 -5.59 10.11 -14.18
C LEU A 186 -7.12 10.16 -14.18
N LEU A 187 -7.78 9.22 -13.51
CA LEU A 187 -9.24 9.22 -13.34
C LEU A 187 -9.72 10.46 -12.57
N SER A 188 -9.00 10.86 -11.52
CA SER A 188 -9.32 12.07 -10.75
C SER A 188 -9.16 13.35 -11.59
N ILE A 189 -8.09 13.43 -12.40
CA ILE A 189 -7.82 14.58 -13.29
C ILE A 189 -8.92 14.67 -14.36
N TRP A 190 -9.21 13.56 -15.03
CA TRP A 190 -10.22 13.52 -16.09
C TRP A 190 -11.62 13.84 -15.53
N GLY A 191 -11.99 13.25 -14.38
CA GLY A 191 -13.28 13.50 -13.72
C GLY A 191 -13.50 14.97 -13.35
N GLY A 192 -12.48 15.66 -12.84
CA GLY A 192 -12.62 17.08 -12.49
C GLY A 192 -12.67 18.01 -13.69
N GLN A 193 -11.98 17.69 -14.79
CA GLN A 193 -12.08 18.44 -16.05
C GLN A 193 -13.50 18.38 -16.63
N HIS A 194 -14.18 17.23 -16.52
CA HIS A 194 -15.56 17.06 -16.99
C HIS A 194 -16.60 17.71 -16.06
N SER A 195 -16.22 17.97 -14.81
CA SER A 195 -17.08 18.61 -13.79
C SER A 195 -16.91 20.14 -13.74
N GLY A 196 -16.17 20.74 -14.69
CA GLY A 196 -15.96 22.19 -14.75
C GLY A 196 -15.02 22.76 -13.68
N VAL A 197 -14.31 21.90 -12.94
CA VAL A 197 -13.30 22.33 -11.96
C VAL A 197 -12.02 22.67 -12.71
N SER A 198 -11.50 23.89 -12.53
CA SER A 198 -10.21 24.29 -13.07
C SER A 198 -9.09 23.54 -12.34
N ILE A 199 -8.78 22.34 -12.81
CA ILE A 199 -7.62 21.59 -12.37
C ILE A 199 -6.41 22.22 -13.06
N VAL A 200 -5.41 22.67 -12.30
CA VAL A 200 -4.11 23.04 -12.85
C VAL A 200 -3.41 21.75 -13.31
N PRO A 201 -3.45 21.39 -14.60
CA PRO A 201 -3.11 20.04 -15.04
C PRO A 201 -1.62 19.74 -14.82
N ALA A 202 -0.78 20.77 -14.84
CA ALA A 202 0.67 20.63 -14.70
C ALA A 202 1.11 20.09 -13.33
N ARG A 203 0.45 20.52 -12.23
CA ARG A 203 0.81 20.07 -10.88
C ARG A 203 0.30 18.66 -10.61
N GLU A 204 -0.91 18.34 -11.06
CA GLU A 204 -1.52 17.02 -10.89
C GLU A 204 -0.83 15.95 -11.77
N MET A 205 -0.38 16.32 -12.96
CA MET A 205 0.38 15.42 -13.83
C MET A 205 1.81 15.16 -13.33
N ALA A 206 2.36 15.99 -12.43
CA ALA A 206 3.71 15.79 -11.93
C ALA A 206 3.88 14.44 -11.22
N ASP A 207 2.91 14.04 -10.42
CA ASP A 207 2.95 12.75 -9.72
C ASP A 207 2.69 11.57 -10.67
N VAL A 208 1.84 11.75 -11.68
CA VAL A 208 1.69 10.76 -12.77
C VAL A 208 3.03 10.55 -13.48
N HIS A 209 3.74 11.62 -13.85
CA HIS A 209 5.04 11.51 -14.49
C HIS A 209 6.10 10.83 -13.59
N LYS A 210 6.07 11.06 -12.26
CA LYS A 210 6.93 10.32 -11.32
C LYS A 210 6.60 8.83 -11.33
N ALA A 211 5.31 8.48 -11.25
CA ALA A 211 4.85 7.09 -11.26
C ALA A 211 5.30 6.37 -12.53
N MET A 212 5.07 7.00 -13.67
CA MET A 212 5.56 6.56 -14.96
C MET A 212 7.09 6.39 -14.89
N LYS A 213 7.87 7.42 -14.51
CA LYS A 213 9.35 7.37 -14.52
C LYS A 213 9.87 6.15 -13.74
N MET A 214 9.28 5.89 -12.57
CA MET A 214 9.62 4.73 -11.75
C MET A 214 9.21 3.39 -12.40
N LEU A 215 8.05 3.31 -13.05
CA LEU A 215 7.62 2.11 -13.80
C LEU A 215 8.60 1.77 -14.93
N LYS A 216 9.07 2.78 -15.66
CA LYS A 216 10.09 2.60 -16.70
C LYS A 216 11.41 2.09 -16.13
N ALA A 217 11.84 2.59 -14.97
CA ALA A 217 13.03 2.09 -14.31
C ALA A 217 12.88 0.62 -13.85
N LEU A 218 11.67 0.22 -13.46
CA LEU A 218 11.35 -1.14 -13.03
C LEU A 218 11.31 -2.16 -14.17
N GLU A 219 11.14 -1.73 -15.43
CA GLU A 219 11.10 -2.61 -16.61
C GLU A 219 12.30 -3.57 -16.69
N ARG A 220 13.49 -3.10 -16.30
CA ARG A 220 14.72 -3.90 -16.31
C ARG A 220 14.63 -5.15 -15.42
N ARG A 221 13.80 -5.09 -14.37
CA ARG A 221 13.66 -6.16 -13.36
C ARG A 221 12.32 -6.88 -13.46
N TRP A 222 11.26 -6.20 -13.89
CA TRP A 222 9.91 -6.72 -14.00
C TRP A 222 9.33 -6.45 -15.39
N HIS A 223 9.23 -7.50 -16.21
CA HIS A 223 8.66 -7.41 -17.57
C HIS A 223 7.23 -6.84 -17.57
N THR A 224 6.44 -7.09 -16.52
CA THR A 224 5.09 -6.51 -16.36
C THR A 224 5.12 -4.99 -16.23
N ALA A 225 6.14 -4.42 -15.59
CA ALA A 225 6.28 -2.97 -15.42
C ALA A 225 6.48 -2.27 -16.78
N GLY A 226 7.27 -2.85 -17.68
CA GLY A 226 7.45 -2.32 -19.05
C GLY A 226 6.15 -2.29 -19.87
N LYS A 227 5.22 -3.22 -19.61
CA LYS A 227 3.89 -3.21 -20.25
C LYS A 227 2.91 -2.20 -19.64
N MET A 228 3.22 -1.65 -18.48
CA MET A 228 2.37 -0.73 -17.72
C MET A 228 2.84 0.74 -17.78
N TRP A 229 4.01 0.99 -18.37
CA TRP A 229 4.53 2.32 -18.71
C TRP A 229 3.88 2.84 -20.00
#